data_AF-A0A0N5AYB5-F1
#
_entry.id   AF-A0A0N5AYB5-F1
#
_cell.length_a   1.000
_cell.length_b   1.000
_cell.length_c   1.000
_cell.angle_alpha   90.00
_cell.angle_beta   90.00
_cell.angle_gamma   90.00
#
_symmetry.space_group_name_H-M   'P 1'
#
loop_
_entity.id
_entity.type
_entity.pdbx_description
1 polymer ?
#
loop_
_entity_poly.entity_id
_entity_poly.type
_entity_poly.pdbx_seq_one_letter_code
_entity_poly.pdbx_strand_id
1 'polypeptide(L)'
;MEMLYLKIENHFREKVYYESVPLPFNYTHYDFLIQPIFNNRSAYCLNVPVFYVIRSHPDKTEERYFIRTTWAANLKNSIIFVLGRPESSASWKIINQESSIYGDLLVIDMLDSYKNLSIKSVAILRWISRFCHAPSFFFQGDPDVAVFTTSVSDVLKTKDNKVPRIYGYCWESALVFRDGRNKWSMKHSIYSSYTYPRYVAGAAWMFSPAVPAMLLQVLNTPRPYFHIDDVLITGLLAERANIPRECIGGVGYPHDFYDITKCVNPPLMAIFQLTQAQILNALKKVKQGILKC
;
A
#
# COMPACT_ATOMS: atom_id res chain seq x y z
N MET A 1 3.01 3.50 36.14
CA MET A 1 3.26 3.72 34.69
C MET A 1 3.84 2.46 34.04
N GLU A 2 4.82 1.80 34.66
CA GLU A 2 5.33 0.46 34.26
C GLU A 2 4.27 -0.67 34.30
N MET A 3 3.39 -0.69 35.32
CA MET A 3 2.31 -1.69 35.41
C MET A 3 1.22 -1.55 34.33
N LEU A 4 1.05 -0.37 33.73
CA LEU A 4 0.13 -0.17 32.62
C LEU A 4 0.75 -0.71 31.32
N TYR A 5 2.06 -0.51 31.14
CA TYR A 5 2.85 -1.05 30.03
C TYR A 5 2.91 -2.59 30.05
N LEU A 6 3.15 -3.21 31.21
CA LEU A 6 3.15 -4.67 31.37
C LEU A 6 1.76 -5.31 31.19
N LYS A 7 0.67 -4.58 31.50
CA LYS A 7 -0.69 -5.03 31.20
C LYS A 7 -1.02 -4.96 29.71
N ILE A 8 -0.44 -4.01 28.99
CA ILE A 8 -0.56 -3.90 27.53
C ILE A 8 0.27 -5.02 26.89
N GLU A 9 1.54 -5.22 27.25
CA GLU A 9 2.37 -6.31 26.69
C GLU A 9 1.83 -7.72 26.96
N ASN A 10 1.26 -8.00 28.13
CA ASN A 10 0.68 -9.33 28.41
C ASN A 10 -0.71 -9.56 27.77
N HIS A 11 -1.36 -8.53 27.22
CA HIS A 11 -2.56 -8.69 26.39
C HIS A 11 -2.23 -8.93 24.91
N PHE A 12 -0.95 -8.87 24.53
CA PHE A 12 -0.47 -8.91 23.14
C PHE A 12 -0.02 -10.30 22.66
N ARG A 13 -0.28 -11.37 23.42
CA ARG A 13 -0.17 -12.75 22.91
C ARG A 13 -1.49 -13.17 22.25
N GLU A 14 -1.51 -13.14 20.92
CA GLU A 14 -2.40 -13.92 20.05
C GLU A 14 -3.80 -14.25 20.58
N LYS A 15 -4.63 -13.23 20.84
CA LYS A 15 -6.09 -13.37 20.80
C LYS A 15 -6.69 -12.28 19.93
N VAL A 16 -6.86 -12.62 18.65
CA VAL A 16 -8.01 -12.30 17.80
C VAL A 16 -8.89 -11.15 18.35
N TYR A 17 -8.50 -9.89 18.10
CA TYR A 17 -9.33 -8.72 18.41
C TYR A 17 -10.66 -8.69 17.61
N TYR A 18 -10.92 -9.61 16.68
CA TYR A 18 -12.13 -9.62 15.84
C TYR A 18 -13.46 -9.79 16.61
N GLU A 19 -13.45 -10.22 17.87
CA GLU A 19 -14.67 -10.49 18.64
C GLU A 19 -15.05 -9.37 19.61
N SER A 20 -14.13 -8.46 19.90
CA SER A 20 -14.30 -7.42 20.94
C SER A 20 -14.01 -6.01 20.44
N VAL A 21 -13.82 -5.81 19.12
CA VAL A 21 -13.65 -4.49 18.54
C VAL A 21 -14.95 -3.69 18.67
N PRO A 22 -14.91 -2.47 19.26
CA PRO A 22 -16.07 -1.59 19.33
C PRO A 22 -16.69 -1.36 17.95
N LEU A 23 -18.02 -1.45 17.87
CA LEU A 23 -18.79 -1.14 16.68
C LEU A 23 -19.47 0.23 16.85
N PRO A 24 -19.24 1.20 15.95
CA PRO A 24 -18.35 1.14 14.79
C PRO A 24 -16.86 1.25 15.13
N PHE A 25 -16.01 0.63 14.31
CA PHE A 25 -14.56 0.78 14.46
C PHE A 25 -14.08 2.12 13.92
N ASN A 26 -13.27 2.84 14.71
CA ASN A 26 -12.66 4.10 14.27
C ASN A 26 -11.30 3.84 13.60
N TYR A 27 -11.29 3.81 12.27
CA TYR A 27 -10.09 3.65 11.47
C TYR A 27 -9.10 4.82 11.50
N THR A 28 -9.45 5.94 12.14
CA THR A 28 -8.65 7.18 12.13
C THR A 28 -8.04 7.52 13.48
N HIS A 29 -8.21 6.64 14.48
CA HIS A 29 -7.67 6.81 15.81
C HIS A 29 -6.19 6.38 15.87
N TYR A 30 -5.33 7.22 15.31
CA TYR A 30 -3.87 7.14 15.34
C TYR A 30 -3.29 8.54 15.14
N ASP A 31 -2.02 8.70 15.47
CA ASP A 31 -1.21 9.88 15.16
C ASP A 31 -0.12 9.54 14.13
N PHE A 32 0.40 10.58 13.46
CA PHE A 32 1.62 10.46 12.66
C PHE A 32 2.82 10.81 13.55
N LEU A 33 3.63 9.80 13.88
CA LEU A 33 4.79 9.94 14.77
C LEU A 33 6.00 10.53 14.05
N ILE A 34 6.21 10.13 12.79
CA ILE A 34 7.22 10.69 11.89
C ILE A 34 6.52 10.99 10.57
N GLN A 35 6.82 12.15 9.99
CA GLN A 35 6.37 12.53 8.67
C GLN A 35 7.57 12.72 7.73
N PRO A 36 7.42 12.45 6.43
CA PRO A 36 8.48 12.63 5.46
C PRO A 36 8.83 14.11 5.31
N ILE A 37 10.09 14.38 5.00
CA ILE A 37 10.65 15.72 4.84
C ILE A 37 11.23 15.81 3.45
N PHE A 38 10.61 16.62 2.59
CA PHE A 38 11.11 16.90 1.25
C PHE A 38 11.76 18.28 1.19
N ASN A 39 12.95 18.36 0.58
CA ASN A 39 13.69 19.60 0.30
C ASN A 39 13.84 20.54 1.52
N ASN A 40 14.13 19.98 2.70
CA ASN A 40 14.42 20.72 3.95
C ASN A 40 13.34 21.69 4.46
N ARG A 41 12.11 21.71 3.89
CA ARG A 41 11.12 22.75 4.25
C ARG A 41 9.66 22.32 4.30
N SER A 42 9.25 21.15 3.81
CA SER A 42 7.83 20.78 3.89
C SER A 42 7.52 19.28 3.86
N ALA A 43 6.45 18.90 4.57
CA ALA A 43 5.77 17.60 4.44
C ALA A 43 4.92 17.47 3.16
N TYR A 44 4.91 18.51 2.30
CA TYR A 44 4.13 18.54 1.08
C TYR A 44 4.87 17.85 -0.07
N CYS A 45 4.15 17.07 -0.86
CA CYS A 45 4.69 16.38 -2.02
C CYS A 45 5.02 17.33 -3.17
N LEU A 46 6.01 16.93 -3.97
CA LEU A 46 6.38 17.62 -5.21
C LEU A 46 5.38 17.32 -6.34
N ASN A 47 5.31 18.22 -7.33
CA ASN A 47 4.60 17.95 -8.57
C ASN A 47 5.40 16.96 -9.42
N VAL A 48 4.97 15.71 -9.41
CA VAL A 48 5.57 14.61 -10.16
C VAL A 48 4.49 13.81 -10.89
N PRO A 49 4.82 13.11 -12.00
CA PRO A 49 3.84 12.30 -12.72
C PRO A 49 3.20 11.21 -11.83
N VAL A 50 4.01 10.56 -10.99
CA VAL A 50 3.57 9.50 -10.08
C VAL A 50 4.32 9.64 -8.76
N PHE A 51 3.60 9.60 -7.65
CA PHE A 51 4.18 9.54 -6.30
C PHE A 51 3.98 8.15 -5.71
N TYR A 52 5.05 7.56 -5.20
CA TYR A 52 5.10 6.16 -4.78
C TYR A 52 4.98 6.04 -3.26
N VAL A 53 4.11 5.16 -2.80
CA VAL A 53 3.87 4.89 -1.38
C VAL A 53 4.04 3.40 -1.14
N ILE A 54 5.13 3.02 -0.46
CA ILE A 54 5.46 1.63 -0.22
C ILE A 54 5.15 1.26 1.23
N ARG A 55 4.25 0.30 1.41
CA ARG A 55 3.95 -0.24 2.74
C ARG A 55 5.13 -1.09 3.18
N SER A 56 5.70 -0.79 4.33
CA SER A 56 6.82 -1.55 4.90
C SER A 56 6.59 -1.75 6.40
N HIS A 57 7.51 -2.43 7.06
CA HIS A 57 7.46 -2.74 8.49
C HIS A 57 8.70 -2.16 9.19
N PRO A 58 8.61 -1.65 10.44
CA PRO A 58 9.75 -1.10 11.17
C PRO A 58 11.05 -1.89 11.01
N ASP A 59 10.99 -3.20 11.26
CA ASP A 59 12.17 -4.07 11.24
C ASP A 59 12.68 -4.47 9.83
N LYS A 60 12.15 -3.87 8.77
CA LYS A 60 12.51 -4.16 7.37
C LYS A 60 13.38 -3.07 6.73
N THR A 61 14.35 -2.54 7.48
CA THR A 61 15.27 -1.48 7.01
C THR A 61 16.05 -1.90 5.77
N GLU A 62 16.58 -3.14 5.73
CA GLU A 62 17.32 -3.67 4.59
C GLU A 62 16.48 -3.76 3.31
N GLU A 63 15.18 -4.05 3.46
CA GLU A 63 14.26 -4.14 2.33
C GLU A 63 13.96 -2.75 1.74
N ARG A 64 13.79 -1.74 2.60
CA ARG A 64 13.68 -0.34 2.15
C ARG A 64 14.96 0.12 1.46
N TYR A 65 16.12 -0.19 2.02
CA TYR A 65 17.42 0.12 1.40
C TYR A 65 17.57 -0.56 0.02
N PHE A 66 17.19 -1.83 -0.10
CA PHE A 66 17.16 -2.55 -1.37
C PHE A 66 16.28 -1.84 -2.41
N ILE A 67 15.07 -1.42 -2.03
CA ILE A 67 14.17 -0.69 -2.94
C ILE A 67 14.80 0.64 -3.39
N ARG A 68 15.33 1.44 -2.44
CA ARG A 68 16.00 2.72 -2.72
C ARG A 68 17.18 2.56 -3.68
N THR A 69 17.90 1.45 -3.63
CA THR A 69 19.10 1.23 -4.46
C THR A 69 18.83 0.44 -5.74
N THR A 70 17.59 0.01 -5.97
CA THR A 70 17.19 -0.75 -7.16
C THR A 70 16.19 0.04 -7.99
N TRP A 71 14.93 -0.40 -8.06
CA TRP A 71 13.94 0.19 -8.97
C TRP A 71 13.52 1.62 -8.58
N ALA A 72 13.71 2.01 -7.32
CA ALA A 72 13.40 3.35 -6.83
C ALA A 72 14.60 4.32 -6.84
N ALA A 73 15.76 3.93 -7.39
CA ALA A 73 16.98 4.74 -7.34
C ALA A 73 16.83 6.16 -7.90
N ASN A 74 15.94 6.34 -8.88
CA ASN A 74 15.68 7.65 -9.51
C ASN A 74 14.43 8.35 -8.97
N LEU A 75 13.79 7.83 -7.91
CA LEU A 75 12.54 8.37 -7.35
C LEU A 75 12.75 9.32 -6.17
N LYS A 76 13.93 9.92 -6.01
CA LYS A 76 14.22 10.83 -4.90
C LYS A 76 13.12 11.90 -4.76
N ASN A 77 12.59 12.08 -3.54
CA ASN A 77 11.49 12.98 -3.20
C ASN A 77 10.11 12.67 -3.85
N SER A 78 9.97 11.51 -4.49
CA SER A 78 8.72 11.02 -5.10
C SER A 78 8.32 9.63 -4.59
N ILE A 79 8.94 9.18 -3.50
CA ILE A 79 8.67 7.91 -2.83
C ILE A 79 8.65 8.14 -1.32
N ILE A 80 7.77 7.41 -0.63
CA ILE A 80 7.80 7.24 0.83
C ILE A 80 7.63 5.77 1.22
N PHE A 81 8.13 5.44 2.42
CA PHE A 81 7.87 4.17 3.08
C PHE A 81 6.99 4.38 4.31
N VAL A 82 5.95 3.56 4.43
CA VAL A 82 4.93 3.72 5.47
C VAL A 82 4.98 2.56 6.45
N LEU A 83 5.20 2.90 7.72
CA LEU A 83 5.46 1.98 8.82
C LEU A 83 4.43 2.18 9.94
N GLY A 84 4.16 1.14 10.72
CA GLY A 84 3.60 1.29 12.06
C GLY A 84 4.67 1.66 13.09
N ARG A 85 4.29 1.70 14.36
CA ARG A 85 5.18 2.01 15.49
C ARG A 85 6.14 0.83 15.74
N PRO A 86 7.47 1.09 15.80
CA PRO A 86 8.45 0.14 16.33
C PRO A 86 8.14 -0.27 17.78
N GLU A 87 8.21 -1.58 18.09
CA GLU A 87 7.88 -2.09 19.42
C GLU A 87 9.00 -1.91 20.45
N SER A 88 10.26 -1.86 20.01
CA SER A 88 11.43 -1.73 20.89
C SER A 88 12.11 -0.37 20.75
N SER A 89 12.73 0.08 21.85
CA SER A 89 13.54 1.31 21.86
C SER A 89 14.75 1.23 20.91
N ALA A 90 15.28 0.03 20.69
CA ALA A 90 16.34 -0.22 19.72
C ALA A 90 15.85 -0.02 18.28
N SER A 91 14.71 -0.62 17.92
CA SER A 91 14.09 -0.44 16.59
C SER A 91 13.69 1.03 16.38
N TRP A 92 13.17 1.71 17.42
CA TRP A 92 12.89 3.15 17.38
C TRP A 92 14.13 3.99 17.05
N LYS A 93 15.29 3.71 17.66
CA LYS A 93 16.55 4.42 17.36
C LYS A 93 16.97 4.22 15.89
N ILE A 94 16.87 3.00 15.37
CA ILE A 94 17.19 2.68 13.98
C ILE A 94 16.27 3.46 13.03
N ILE A 95 14.96 3.49 13.29
CA ILE A 95 13.99 4.21 12.46
C ILE A 95 14.23 5.72 12.48
N ASN A 96 14.58 6.32 13.62
CA ASN A 96 14.91 7.75 13.68
C ASN A 96 16.19 8.09 12.90
N GLN A 97 17.21 7.23 12.99
CA GLN A 97 18.43 7.38 12.20
C GLN A 97 18.13 7.28 10.71
N GLU A 98 17.38 6.26 10.28
CA GLU A 98 16.95 6.10 8.89
C GLU A 98 16.15 7.32 8.41
N SER A 99 15.17 7.78 9.19
CA SER A 99 14.38 8.97 8.86
C SER A 99 15.24 10.21 8.70
N SER A 100 16.30 10.36 9.50
CA SER A 100 17.21 11.50 9.43
C SER A 100 18.10 11.46 8.18
N ILE A 101 18.43 10.25 7.70
CA ILE A 101 19.28 10.04 6.51
C ILE A 101 18.47 10.22 5.22
N TYR A 102 17.29 9.61 5.14
CA TYR A 102 16.53 9.53 3.88
C TYR A 102 15.34 10.49 3.80
N GLY A 103 14.75 10.88 4.93
CA GLY A 103 13.61 11.81 4.97
C GLY A 103 12.31 11.28 4.35
N ASP A 104 12.23 9.98 4.04
CA ASP A 104 11.15 9.38 3.25
C ASP A 104 10.23 8.45 4.08
N LEU A 105 10.28 8.52 5.41
CA LEU A 105 9.46 7.69 6.29
C LEU A 105 8.18 8.40 6.74
N LEU A 106 7.07 7.67 6.70
CA LEU A 106 5.82 7.99 7.39
C LEU A 106 5.59 6.91 8.45
N VAL A 107 5.66 7.28 9.74
CA VAL A 107 5.46 6.35 10.86
C VAL A 107 4.15 6.65 11.55
N ILE A 108 3.25 5.67 11.58
CA ILE A 108 1.92 5.76 12.16
C ILE A 108 1.94 5.16 13.57
N ASP A 109 1.24 5.80 14.51
CA ASP A 109 0.99 5.23 15.83
C ASP A 109 0.01 4.05 15.76
N MET A 110 0.51 2.90 15.34
CA MET A 110 -0.25 1.65 15.26
C MET A 110 0.70 0.45 15.36
N LEU A 111 0.21 -0.67 15.89
CA LEU A 111 0.92 -1.94 15.79
C LEU A 111 0.98 -2.38 14.33
N ASP A 112 2.18 -2.63 13.84
CA ASP A 112 2.41 -3.05 12.46
C ASP A 112 2.24 -4.56 12.30
N SER A 113 1.02 -4.98 11.93
CA SER A 113 0.72 -6.38 11.69
C SER A 113 -0.10 -6.55 10.43
N TYR A 114 -0.09 -7.75 9.85
CA TYR A 114 -0.87 -8.07 8.66
C TYR A 114 -2.36 -7.76 8.85
N LYS A 115 -2.90 -8.00 10.05
CA LYS A 115 -4.31 -7.71 10.37
C LYS A 115 -4.57 -6.20 10.34
N ASN A 116 -3.61 -5.40 10.81
CA ASN A 116 -3.77 -3.95 10.87
C ASN A 116 -3.49 -3.21 9.55
N LEU A 117 -3.24 -3.92 8.44
CA LEU A 117 -3.02 -3.28 7.13
C LEU A 117 -4.12 -2.31 6.73
N SER A 118 -5.38 -2.59 7.11
CA SER A 118 -6.49 -1.67 6.83
C SER A 118 -6.35 -0.32 7.54
N ILE A 119 -5.81 -0.29 8.76
CA ILE A 119 -5.53 0.96 9.49
C ILE A 119 -4.40 1.71 8.76
N LYS A 120 -3.33 0.99 8.39
CA LYS A 120 -2.20 1.56 7.64
C LYS A 120 -2.65 2.15 6.30
N SER A 121 -3.48 1.43 5.54
CA SER A 121 -4.00 1.90 4.25
C SER A 121 -4.90 3.12 4.42
N VAL A 122 -5.75 3.18 5.45
CA VAL A 122 -6.53 4.41 5.76
C VAL A 122 -5.61 5.57 6.16
N ALA A 123 -4.55 5.32 6.93
CA ALA A 123 -3.57 6.32 7.29
C ALA A 123 -2.82 6.90 6.09
N ILE A 124 -2.49 6.07 5.11
CA ILE A 124 -1.94 6.51 3.82
C ILE A 124 -2.91 7.45 3.11
N LEU A 125 -4.17 7.06 2.96
CA LEU A 125 -5.18 7.90 2.30
C LEU A 125 -5.33 9.25 3.02
N ARG A 126 -5.36 9.24 4.36
CA ARG A 126 -5.49 10.45 5.18
C ARG A 126 -4.27 11.36 5.06
N TRP A 127 -3.07 10.79 5.03
CA TRP A 127 -1.84 11.56 4.83
C TRP A 127 -1.83 12.20 3.43
N ILE A 128 -2.14 11.43 2.38
CA ILE A 128 -2.20 11.94 1.01
C ILE A 128 -3.23 13.07 0.90
N SER A 129 -4.46 12.83 1.37
CA SER A 129 -5.56 13.79 1.31
C SER A 129 -5.33 15.06 2.15
N ARG A 130 -4.33 15.09 3.03
CA ARG A 130 -4.04 16.26 3.87
C ARG A 130 -2.78 17.00 3.43
N PHE A 131 -1.78 16.27 2.94
CA PHE A 131 -0.43 16.82 2.74
C PHE A 131 0.11 16.62 1.32
N CYS A 132 -0.49 15.79 0.46
CA CYS A 132 0.13 15.37 -0.79
C CYS A 132 -0.81 15.58 -1.99
N HIS A 133 -0.99 16.83 -2.42
CA HIS A 133 -1.97 17.16 -3.48
C HIS A 133 -1.35 17.42 -4.86
N ALA A 134 -0.03 17.63 -4.93
CA ALA A 134 0.65 18.03 -6.16
C ALA A 134 0.87 16.90 -7.21
N PRO A 135 1.06 15.62 -6.84
CA PRO A 135 1.28 14.56 -7.83
C PRO A 135 0.12 14.36 -8.80
N SER A 136 0.42 14.00 -10.05
CA SER A 136 -0.62 13.70 -11.05
C SER A 136 -1.30 12.36 -10.81
N PHE A 137 -0.59 11.38 -10.26
CA PHE A 137 -1.09 10.08 -9.85
C PHE A 137 -0.32 9.57 -8.63
N PHE A 138 -0.90 8.55 -8.00
CA PHE A 138 -0.27 7.81 -6.92
C PHE A 138 -0.10 6.35 -7.30
N PHE A 139 0.99 5.77 -6.82
CA PHE A 139 1.22 4.33 -6.80
C PHE A 139 1.32 3.91 -5.34
N GLN A 140 0.56 2.90 -4.95
CA GLN A 140 0.74 2.24 -3.66
C GLN A 140 1.09 0.78 -3.90
N GLY A 141 2.08 0.28 -3.17
CA GLY A 141 2.48 -1.12 -3.30
C GLY A 141 3.22 -1.68 -2.09
N ASP A 142 3.57 -2.95 -2.24
CA ASP A 142 4.29 -3.76 -1.28
C ASP A 142 5.77 -3.87 -1.65
N PRO A 143 6.64 -4.25 -0.70
CA PRO A 143 8.07 -4.23 -0.93
C PRO A 143 8.56 -5.45 -1.72
N ASP A 144 7.74 -6.49 -1.84
CA ASP A 144 7.98 -7.71 -2.61
C ASP A 144 7.50 -7.59 -4.07
N VAL A 145 7.62 -6.39 -4.66
CA VAL A 145 7.18 -6.08 -6.02
C VAL A 145 8.33 -5.52 -6.86
N ALA A 146 8.51 -6.06 -8.07
CA ALA A 146 9.35 -5.41 -9.08
C ALA A 146 8.52 -4.35 -9.81
N VAL A 147 8.92 -3.08 -9.71
CA VAL A 147 8.21 -1.95 -10.33
C VAL A 147 9.02 -1.37 -11.49
N PHE A 148 8.37 -1.16 -12.63
CA PHE A 148 8.96 -0.54 -13.82
C PHE A 148 8.49 0.90 -13.94
N THR A 149 9.16 1.80 -13.22
CA THR A 149 8.71 3.18 -12.97
C THR A 149 8.48 4.01 -14.24
N THR A 150 9.29 3.82 -15.28
CA THR A 150 9.08 4.46 -16.60
C THR A 150 7.76 4.01 -17.23
N SER A 151 7.52 2.70 -17.33
CA SER A 151 6.26 2.14 -17.84
C SER A 151 5.06 2.63 -17.03
N VAL A 152 5.19 2.69 -15.70
CA VAL A 152 4.14 3.19 -14.82
C VAL A 152 3.77 4.63 -15.17
N SER A 153 4.78 5.49 -15.30
CA SER A 153 4.61 6.90 -15.67
C SER A 153 4.00 7.06 -17.06
N ASP A 154 4.49 6.34 -18.06
CA ASP A 154 4.06 6.51 -19.44
C ASP A 154 2.63 6.02 -19.66
N VAL A 155 2.24 4.90 -19.04
CA VAL A 155 0.84 4.44 -19.09
C VAL A 155 -0.08 5.43 -18.38
N LEU A 156 0.27 5.90 -17.18
CA LEU A 156 -0.59 6.81 -16.41
C LEU A 156 -0.72 8.20 -17.06
N LYS A 157 0.31 8.70 -17.75
CA LYS A 157 0.22 9.97 -18.51
C LYS A 157 -0.85 9.95 -19.61
N THR A 158 -1.24 8.78 -20.10
CA THR A 158 -2.33 8.64 -21.08
C THR A 158 -3.72 8.71 -20.46
N LYS A 159 -3.82 8.73 -19.12
CA LYS A 159 -5.07 8.74 -18.37
C LYS A 159 -5.41 10.16 -17.93
N ASP A 160 -6.70 10.47 -17.85
CA ASP A 160 -7.17 11.74 -17.28
C ASP A 160 -7.12 11.70 -15.75
N ASN A 161 -6.19 12.45 -15.15
CA ASN A 161 -6.03 12.53 -13.71
C ASN A 161 -7.17 13.28 -12.99
N LYS A 162 -8.06 13.96 -13.72
CA LYS A 162 -9.23 14.63 -13.15
C LYS A 162 -10.40 13.68 -12.95
N VAL A 163 -10.40 12.52 -13.60
CA VAL A 163 -11.46 11.52 -13.47
C VAL A 163 -11.08 10.53 -12.37
N PRO A 164 -11.85 10.44 -11.26
CA PRO A 164 -11.59 9.48 -10.20
C PRO A 164 -11.53 8.04 -10.73
N ARG A 165 -10.39 7.38 -10.52
CA ARG A 165 -10.17 6.01 -10.99
C ARG A 165 -9.12 5.29 -10.15
N ILE A 166 -9.32 4.00 -9.97
CA ILE A 166 -8.34 3.06 -9.41
C ILE A 166 -7.89 2.12 -10.52
N TYR A 167 -6.59 1.84 -10.60
CA TYR A 167 -5.95 1.03 -11.64
C TYR A 167 -5.12 -0.10 -11.03
N GLY A 168 -5.09 -1.28 -11.65
CA GLY A 168 -4.17 -2.37 -11.29
C GLY A 168 -4.67 -3.75 -11.70
N TYR A 169 -4.21 -4.80 -11.02
CA TYR A 169 -4.70 -6.17 -11.25
C TYR A 169 -6.05 -6.37 -10.56
N CYS A 170 -7.10 -6.61 -11.34
CA CYS A 170 -8.45 -6.81 -10.80
C CYS A 170 -8.70 -8.25 -10.36
N TRP A 171 -9.32 -8.39 -9.19
CA TRP A 171 -9.98 -9.62 -8.79
C TRP A 171 -11.48 -9.49 -9.03
N GLU A 172 -12.05 -10.45 -9.75
CA GLU A 172 -13.48 -10.53 -10.03
C GLU A 172 -14.14 -11.56 -9.11
N SER A 173 -15.14 -11.14 -8.34
CA SER A 173 -15.99 -12.04 -7.54
C SER A 173 -15.20 -13.05 -6.69
N ALA A 174 -14.06 -12.64 -6.11
CA ALA A 174 -13.24 -13.52 -5.30
C ALA A 174 -14.04 -14.09 -4.13
N LEU A 175 -13.91 -15.40 -3.89
CA LEU A 175 -14.60 -16.09 -2.81
C LEU A 175 -14.09 -15.60 -1.45
N VAL A 176 -15.03 -15.42 -0.52
CA VAL A 176 -14.71 -15.08 0.86
C VAL A 176 -14.28 -16.34 1.60
N PHE A 177 -13.00 -16.42 1.98
CA PHE A 177 -12.51 -17.50 2.83
C PHE A 177 -13.19 -17.42 4.20
N ARG A 178 -13.77 -18.53 4.65
CA ARG A 178 -14.47 -18.64 5.95
C ARG A 178 -13.72 -19.46 6.99
N ASP A 179 -12.74 -20.26 6.57
CA ASP A 179 -11.90 -21.05 7.47
C ASP A 179 -10.96 -20.12 8.24
N GLY A 180 -11.07 -20.09 9.58
CA GLY A 180 -10.27 -19.24 10.46
C GLY A 180 -8.75 -19.45 10.40
N ARG A 181 -8.27 -20.53 9.77
CA ARG A 181 -6.84 -20.82 9.58
C ARG A 181 -6.20 -19.99 8.46
N ASN A 182 -7.00 -19.46 7.53
CA ASN A 182 -6.50 -18.63 6.44
C ASN A 182 -6.32 -17.18 6.92
N LYS A 183 -5.20 -16.53 6.58
CA LYS A 183 -4.95 -15.12 6.93
C LYS A 183 -5.99 -14.14 6.34
N TRP A 184 -6.64 -14.54 5.24
CA TRP A 184 -7.73 -13.82 4.56
C TRP A 184 -9.13 -14.28 5.00
N SER A 185 -9.23 -15.05 6.07
CA SER A 185 -10.51 -15.49 6.61
C SER A 185 -11.35 -14.30 7.07
N MET A 186 -12.63 -14.27 6.69
CA MET A 186 -13.57 -13.24 7.09
C MET A 186 -14.84 -13.89 7.66
N LYS A 187 -15.24 -13.46 8.86
CA LYS A 187 -16.44 -13.98 9.52
C LYS A 187 -17.70 -13.50 8.81
N HIS A 188 -18.73 -14.35 8.81
CA HIS A 188 -20.03 -14.02 8.24
C HIS A 188 -20.69 -12.83 8.97
N SER A 189 -20.43 -12.68 10.27
CA SER A 189 -20.92 -11.54 11.07
C SER A 189 -20.31 -10.19 10.66
N ILE A 190 -19.15 -10.18 10.01
CA ILE A 190 -18.49 -8.96 9.52
C ILE A 190 -18.89 -8.69 8.06
N TYR A 191 -18.91 -9.74 7.24
CA TYR A 191 -19.26 -9.66 5.83
C TYR A 191 -20.05 -10.89 5.40
N SER A 192 -21.33 -10.72 5.08
CA SER A 192 -22.27 -11.81 4.83
C SER A 192 -22.19 -12.39 3.42
N SER A 193 -21.82 -11.60 2.40
CA SER A 193 -21.75 -12.09 1.02
C SER A 193 -20.71 -13.19 0.84
N TYR A 194 -20.97 -14.12 -0.09
CA TYR A 194 -20.04 -15.21 -0.44
C TYR A 194 -18.85 -14.75 -1.30
N THR A 195 -18.99 -13.62 -1.97
CA THR A 195 -17.95 -13.02 -2.82
C THR A 195 -17.70 -11.57 -2.46
N TYR A 196 -16.47 -11.12 -2.68
CA TYR A 196 -16.14 -9.69 -2.64
C TYR A 196 -16.55 -9.00 -3.94
N PRO A 197 -16.90 -7.69 -3.91
CA PRO A 197 -17.05 -6.92 -5.13
C PRO A 197 -15.71 -6.85 -5.87
N ARG A 198 -15.72 -6.46 -7.15
CA ARG A 198 -14.48 -6.21 -7.89
C ARG A 198 -13.56 -5.28 -7.10
N TYR A 199 -12.33 -5.71 -6.86
CA TYR A 199 -11.28 -4.94 -6.18
C TYR A 199 -9.95 -5.10 -6.91
N VAL A 200 -8.95 -4.29 -6.56
CA VAL A 200 -7.60 -4.35 -7.13
C VAL A 200 -6.65 -4.95 -6.10
N ALA A 201 -5.77 -5.85 -6.54
CA ALA A 201 -4.80 -6.50 -5.67
C ALA A 201 -3.91 -5.50 -4.92
N GLY A 202 -3.74 -5.68 -3.60
CA GLY A 202 -2.99 -4.75 -2.75
C GLY A 202 -1.49 -4.62 -3.04
N ALA A 203 -0.89 -5.60 -3.76
CA ALA A 203 0.54 -5.64 -4.03
C ALA A 203 1.03 -4.46 -4.86
N ALA A 204 0.28 -4.05 -5.88
CA ALA A 204 0.52 -2.77 -6.56
C ALA A 204 -0.77 -2.26 -7.22
N TRP A 205 -1.09 -1.01 -6.92
CA TRP A 205 -2.23 -0.33 -7.51
C TRP A 205 -1.96 1.17 -7.62
N MET A 206 -2.68 1.81 -8.53
CA MET A 206 -2.53 3.22 -8.82
C MET A 206 -3.87 3.93 -8.75
N PHE A 207 -3.85 5.23 -8.50
CA PHE A 207 -5.08 6.01 -8.41
C PHE A 207 -4.87 7.47 -8.72
N SER A 208 -5.95 8.10 -9.22
CA SER A 208 -6.02 9.55 -9.46
C SER A 208 -6.09 10.34 -8.14
N PRO A 209 -5.67 11.62 -8.11
CA PRO A 209 -5.51 12.39 -6.87
C PRO A 209 -6.78 12.61 -6.02
N ALA A 210 -7.97 12.56 -6.63
CA ALA A 210 -9.23 12.74 -5.89
C ALA A 210 -9.65 11.52 -5.05
N VAL A 211 -9.12 10.33 -5.36
CA VAL A 211 -9.57 9.05 -4.79
C VAL A 211 -9.43 8.99 -3.26
N PRO A 212 -8.30 9.38 -2.64
CA PRO A 212 -8.16 9.31 -1.18
C PRO A 212 -9.25 10.07 -0.42
N ALA A 213 -9.55 11.30 -0.83
CA ALA A 213 -10.57 12.13 -0.19
C ALA A 213 -11.98 11.50 -0.33
N MET A 214 -12.31 10.99 -1.51
CA MET A 214 -13.60 10.32 -1.76
C MET A 214 -13.77 9.03 -0.94
N LEU A 215 -12.71 8.22 -0.84
CA LEU A 215 -12.73 6.99 -0.04
C LEU A 215 -12.88 7.30 1.46
N LEU A 216 -12.17 8.32 1.96
CA LEU A 216 -12.29 8.78 3.35
C LEU A 216 -13.70 9.33 3.66
N GLN A 217 -14.34 10.01 2.70
CA GLN A 217 -15.70 10.50 2.87
C GLN A 217 -16.70 9.37 3.14
N VAL A 218 -16.62 8.27 2.39
CA VAL A 218 -17.53 7.12 2.57
C VAL A 218 -17.13 6.21 3.74
N LEU A 219 -15.87 6.26 4.18
CA LEU A 219 -15.38 5.57 5.38
C LEU A 219 -16.06 6.08 6.65
N ASN A 220 -16.50 7.34 6.69
CA ASN A 220 -17.23 7.94 7.82
C ASN A 220 -18.55 7.22 8.16
N THR A 221 -19.08 6.38 7.28
CA THR A 221 -20.22 5.52 7.62
C THR A 221 -19.78 4.43 8.62
N PRO A 222 -20.45 4.31 9.79
CA PRO A 222 -20.24 3.26 10.78
C PRO A 222 -20.14 1.86 10.16
N ARG A 223 -19.11 1.09 10.53
CA ARG A 223 -18.88 -0.27 10.01
C ARG A 223 -18.07 -1.12 10.98
N PRO A 224 -18.17 -2.46 10.88
CA PRO A 224 -17.27 -3.35 11.58
C PRO A 224 -15.84 -3.22 11.08
N TYR A 225 -14.90 -3.63 11.93
CA TYR A 225 -13.52 -3.76 11.50
C TYR A 225 -13.39 -4.86 10.45
N PHE A 226 -12.73 -4.49 9.38
CA PHE A 226 -12.44 -5.28 8.19
C PHE A 226 -10.94 -5.18 7.96
N HIS A 227 -10.21 -6.30 8.05
CA HIS A 227 -8.74 -6.32 8.06
C HIS A 227 -8.09 -6.47 6.69
N ILE A 228 -8.83 -7.03 5.72
CA ILE A 228 -8.33 -7.24 4.35
C ILE A 228 -8.41 -5.91 3.61
N ASP A 229 -7.28 -5.23 3.51
CA ASP A 229 -7.25 -3.81 3.21
C ASP A 229 -7.53 -3.49 1.74
N ASP A 230 -7.04 -4.30 0.82
CA ASP A 230 -7.29 -4.11 -0.61
C ASP A 230 -8.77 -4.28 -0.97
N VAL A 231 -9.43 -5.27 -0.37
CA VAL A 231 -10.89 -5.45 -0.46
C VAL A 231 -11.65 -4.30 0.20
N LEU A 232 -11.22 -3.84 1.40
CA LEU A 232 -11.85 -2.69 2.05
C LEU A 232 -11.75 -1.43 1.19
N ILE A 233 -10.53 -1.05 0.80
CA ILE A 233 -10.22 0.22 0.15
C ILE A 233 -10.68 0.23 -1.31
N THR A 234 -10.25 -0.74 -2.10
CA THR A 234 -10.45 -0.74 -3.56
C THR A 234 -11.69 -1.52 -4.00
N GLY A 235 -12.32 -2.26 -3.08
CA GLY A 235 -13.61 -2.93 -3.28
C GLY A 235 -14.74 -2.15 -2.62
N LEU A 236 -14.93 -2.33 -1.32
CA LEU A 236 -16.12 -1.86 -0.59
C LEU A 236 -16.25 -0.33 -0.55
N LEU A 237 -15.18 0.39 -0.22
CA LEU A 237 -15.21 1.85 -0.18
C LEU A 237 -15.27 2.44 -1.59
N ALA A 238 -14.52 1.87 -2.55
CA ALA A 238 -14.57 2.31 -3.95
C ALA A 238 -15.96 2.13 -4.57
N GLU A 239 -16.62 1.00 -4.32
CA GLU A 239 -18.00 0.75 -4.76
C GLU A 239 -18.97 1.76 -4.14
N ARG A 240 -18.88 1.99 -2.83
CA ARG A 240 -19.72 2.98 -2.14
C ARG A 240 -19.48 4.41 -2.63
N ALA A 241 -18.26 4.74 -3.05
CA ALA A 241 -17.88 6.04 -3.60
C ALA A 241 -18.12 6.15 -5.12
N ASN A 242 -18.66 5.11 -5.77
CA ASN A 242 -18.82 5.02 -7.23
C ASN A 242 -17.52 5.25 -8.01
N ILE A 243 -16.38 4.80 -7.47
CA ILE A 243 -15.08 4.90 -8.12
C ILE A 243 -14.86 3.64 -8.98
N PRO A 244 -14.68 3.78 -10.31
CA PRO A 244 -14.44 2.62 -11.15
C PRO A 244 -13.03 2.05 -10.94
N ARG A 245 -12.93 0.72 -11.08
CA ARG A 245 -11.65 -0.02 -11.09
C ARG A 245 -11.35 -0.37 -12.54
N GLU A 246 -10.17 0.02 -13.02
CA GLU A 246 -9.68 -0.26 -14.36
C GLU A 246 -8.54 -1.28 -14.30
N CYS A 247 -8.76 -2.41 -14.97
CA CYS A 247 -7.83 -3.54 -14.93
C CYS A 247 -6.68 -3.30 -15.92
N ILE A 248 -5.44 -3.41 -15.44
CA ILE A 248 -4.23 -3.14 -16.22
C ILE A 248 -3.46 -4.44 -16.44
N GLY A 249 -3.36 -4.89 -17.69
CA GLY A 249 -2.67 -6.14 -18.03
C GLY A 249 -1.15 -6.14 -17.80
N GLY A 250 -0.54 -4.97 -17.58
CA GLY A 250 0.89 -4.82 -17.25
C GLY A 250 1.21 -5.00 -15.76
N VAL A 251 0.24 -5.34 -14.93
CA VAL A 251 0.37 -5.49 -13.48
C VAL A 251 -0.15 -6.86 -13.10
N GLY A 252 0.62 -7.68 -12.39
CA GLY A 252 0.19 -9.05 -12.07
C GLY A 252 1.25 -9.93 -11.40
N TYR A 253 0.98 -11.23 -11.35
CA TYR A 253 1.85 -12.26 -10.79
C TYR A 253 2.85 -12.79 -11.82
N PRO A 254 3.93 -13.47 -11.39
CA PRO A 254 4.92 -14.01 -12.31
C PRO A 254 4.33 -14.94 -13.38
N HIS A 255 3.29 -15.71 -13.05
CA HIS A 255 2.64 -16.63 -13.99
C HIS A 255 1.74 -15.93 -15.02
N ASP A 256 1.38 -14.66 -14.81
CA ASP A 256 0.62 -13.87 -15.79
C ASP A 256 1.51 -13.45 -16.97
N PHE A 257 2.84 -13.59 -16.85
CA PHE A 257 3.82 -13.09 -17.82
C PHE A 257 4.68 -14.23 -18.37
N TYR A 258 4.41 -14.65 -19.61
CA TYR A 258 5.06 -15.81 -20.23
C TYR A 258 6.57 -15.60 -20.50
N ASP A 259 6.95 -14.51 -21.17
CA ASP A 259 8.35 -14.22 -21.52
C ASP A 259 8.67 -12.72 -21.43
N ILE A 260 9.13 -12.32 -20.25
CA ILE A 260 9.51 -10.93 -19.94
C ILE A 260 10.86 -10.50 -20.57
N THR A 261 11.49 -11.35 -21.39
CA THR A 261 12.72 -11.02 -22.14
C THR A 261 12.45 -10.54 -23.57
N LYS A 262 11.18 -10.49 -23.95
CA LYS A 262 10.67 -9.99 -25.24
C LYS A 262 9.93 -8.67 -25.04
N CYS A 263 9.54 -8.05 -26.15
CA CYS A 263 8.65 -6.91 -26.10
C CYS A 263 7.29 -7.35 -25.53
N VAL A 264 6.80 -6.65 -24.50
CA VAL A 264 5.52 -6.95 -23.86
C VAL A 264 4.57 -5.79 -24.11
N ASN A 265 3.39 -6.10 -24.67
CA ASN A 265 2.30 -5.17 -24.88
C ASN A 265 1.02 -5.75 -24.24
N PRO A 266 0.40 -5.08 -23.25
CA PRO A 266 0.74 -3.76 -22.70
C PRO A 266 2.09 -3.76 -21.95
N PRO A 267 2.76 -2.60 -21.81
CA PRO A 267 4.02 -2.49 -21.08
C PRO A 267 3.91 -3.04 -19.65
N LEU A 268 4.91 -3.81 -19.22
CA LEU A 268 5.02 -4.28 -17.84
C LEU A 268 5.25 -3.09 -16.91
N MET A 269 4.43 -3.01 -15.85
CA MET A 269 4.43 -1.96 -14.84
C MET A 269 4.80 -2.52 -13.46
N ALA A 270 4.28 -3.70 -13.07
CA ALA A 270 4.61 -4.33 -11.79
C ALA A 270 4.46 -5.86 -11.80
N ILE A 271 5.35 -6.56 -11.10
CA ILE A 271 5.29 -8.03 -10.90
C ILE A 271 5.32 -8.33 -9.40
N PHE A 272 4.31 -9.07 -8.92
CA PHE A 272 4.05 -9.30 -7.50
C PHE A 272 4.82 -10.46 -6.86
N GLN A 273 4.92 -10.43 -5.53
CA GLN A 273 5.33 -11.55 -4.68
C GLN A 273 6.68 -12.14 -5.08
N LEU A 274 7.66 -11.27 -5.22
CA LEU A 274 9.02 -11.60 -5.61
C LEU A 274 9.99 -11.49 -4.43
N THR A 275 10.91 -12.44 -4.34
CA THR A 275 12.13 -12.26 -3.55
C THR A 275 13.02 -11.17 -4.15
N GLN A 276 13.92 -10.59 -3.36
CA GLN A 276 14.89 -9.59 -3.86
C GLN A 276 15.70 -10.08 -5.08
N ALA A 277 16.13 -11.35 -5.07
CA ALA A 277 16.82 -11.96 -6.20
C ALA A 277 15.93 -12.04 -7.46
N GLN A 278 14.65 -12.39 -7.29
CA GLN A 278 13.69 -12.39 -8.40
C GLN A 278 13.40 -10.97 -8.89
N ILE A 279 13.34 -9.96 -8.02
CA ILE A 279 13.19 -8.55 -8.41
C ILE A 279 14.35 -8.14 -9.30
N LEU A 280 15.60 -8.36 -8.88
CA LEU A 280 16.79 -8.04 -9.69
C LEU A 280 16.77 -8.74 -11.05
N ASN A 281 16.39 -10.02 -11.07
CA ASN A 281 16.27 -10.79 -12.30
C ASN A 281 15.18 -10.22 -13.23
N ALA A 282 14.02 -9.86 -12.69
CA ALA A 282 12.93 -9.26 -13.44
C ALA A 282 13.34 -7.90 -14.03
N LEU A 283 13.96 -7.02 -13.23
CA LEU A 283 14.49 -5.73 -13.69
C LEU A 283 15.48 -5.89 -14.83
N LYS A 284 16.40 -6.86 -14.75
CA LYS A 284 17.36 -7.17 -15.81
C LYS A 284 16.67 -7.68 -17.08
N LYS A 285 15.76 -8.65 -16.95
CA LYS A 285 15.10 -9.30 -18.09
C LYS A 285 14.19 -8.33 -18.86
N VAL A 286 13.40 -7.52 -18.15
CA VAL A 286 12.53 -6.53 -18.81
C VAL A 286 13.35 -5.45 -19.51
N LYS A 287 14.47 -5.00 -18.92
CA LYS A 287 15.39 -4.09 -19.60
C LYS A 287 15.93 -4.68 -20.92
N GLN A 288 16.24 -5.97 -20.95
CA GLN A 288 16.66 -6.67 -22.19
C GLN A 288 15.51 -6.78 -23.21
N GLY A 289 14.27 -6.96 -22.76
CA GLY A 289 13.09 -7.02 -23.62
C GLY A 289 12.77 -5.66 -24.27
N ILE A 290 12.84 -4.57 -23.51
CA ILE A 290 12.60 -3.20 -23.99
C ILE A 290 13.58 -2.81 -25.10
N LEU A 291 14.84 -3.22 -25.01
CA LEU A 291 15.86 -2.96 -26.04
C LEU A 291 15.55 -3.59 -27.41
N LYS A 292 14.51 -4.43 -27.50
CA LYS A 292 14.09 -5.11 -28.73
C LYS A 292 12.80 -4.55 -29.35
N CYS A 293 12.19 -3.50 -28.78
CA CYS A 293 10.83 -3.00 -29.12
C CYS A 293 10.78 -1.87 -30.18
#